data_AF-A0A536RPC8-F1
#
_entry.id   AF-A0A536RPC8-F1
#
_cell.length_a   1.000
_cell.length_b   1.000
_cell.length_c   1.000
_cell.angle_alpha   90.00
_cell.angle_beta   90.00
_cell.angle_gamma   90.00
#
_symmetry.space_group_name_H-M   'P 1'
#
loop_
_entity.id
_entity.type
_entity.pdbx_description
1 polymer ?
#
loop_
_entity_poly.entity_id
_entity_poly.type
_entity_poly.pdbx_seq_one_letter_code
_entity_poly.pdbx_strand_id
1 'polypeptide(L)'
;MALVPGAFSSVSLPLSTLLLLPVFFVVLLVTGGPLLEEPGWRGFALPRLQLRWGPLVGTLILGVLWAGWHVPQYFTPVFAATNGGLTLPGVAIFLVGAVSFSVIITWAFNHTKASLLIAILIHQCINFSQGLTTTILPGAKNNEVGPVFVFALAALIIVLATRGRLGYTRPAESIR
;
A
#
# COMPACT_ATOMS: atom_id res chain seq x y z
N MET A 1 -3.06 -6.55 10.21
CA MET A 1 -2.51 -7.38 11.30
C MET A 1 -3.64 -8.28 11.82
N ALA A 2 -3.33 -9.55 12.10
CA ALA A 2 -4.25 -10.70 12.20
C ALA A 2 -5.61 -10.46 12.91
N LEU A 3 -6.69 -10.41 12.12
CA LEU A 3 -8.06 -10.70 12.56
C LEU A 3 -8.43 -12.17 12.28
N VAL A 4 -7.44 -13.07 12.34
CA VAL A 4 -7.64 -14.51 12.16
C VAL A 4 -7.61 -15.15 13.54
N PRO A 5 -8.72 -15.72 14.02
CA PRO A 5 -8.75 -16.43 15.29
C PRO A 5 -7.65 -17.51 15.32
N GLY A 6 -6.85 -17.51 16.39
CA GLY A 6 -5.74 -18.45 16.54
C GLY A 6 -4.45 -18.11 15.78
N ALA A 7 -4.38 -17.04 14.98
CA ALA A 7 -3.12 -16.69 14.28
C ALA A 7 -1.94 -16.51 15.24
N PHE A 8 -2.17 -15.96 16.43
CA PHE A 8 -1.11 -15.77 17.41
C PHE A 8 -0.56 -17.09 17.99
N SER A 9 -1.30 -18.20 17.90
CA SER A 9 -0.77 -19.50 18.31
C SER A 9 0.25 -20.07 17.31
N SER A 10 0.35 -19.46 16.13
CA SER A 10 1.30 -19.86 15.08
C SER A 10 2.57 -19.02 15.04
N VAL A 11 2.76 -18.07 15.98
CA VAL A 11 3.91 -17.15 15.98
C VAL A 11 5.23 -17.92 15.88
N SER A 12 6.04 -17.57 14.88
CA SER A 12 7.37 -18.13 14.68
C SER A 12 8.40 -17.02 14.45
N LEU A 13 9.40 -16.96 15.31
CA LEU A 13 10.46 -15.94 15.29
C LEU A 13 11.84 -16.59 15.42
N PRO A 14 12.28 -17.39 14.43
CA PRO A 14 13.62 -17.94 14.49
C PRO A 14 14.65 -16.80 14.42
N LEU A 15 15.75 -16.95 15.15
CA LEU A 15 16.81 -15.94 15.23
C LEU A 15 17.34 -15.55 13.84
N SER A 16 17.44 -16.52 12.93
CA SER A 16 17.82 -16.28 11.53
C SER A 16 16.89 -15.31 10.81
N THR A 17 15.57 -15.41 11.01
CA THR A 17 14.60 -14.44 10.45
C THR A 17 14.85 -13.04 10.99
N LEU A 18 15.05 -12.90 12.31
CA LEU A 18 15.32 -11.60 12.94
C LEU A 18 16.61 -10.96 12.39
N LEU A 19 17.68 -11.73 12.27
CA LEU A 19 18.96 -11.26 11.76
C LEU A 19 18.89 -10.85 10.29
N LEU A 20 18.03 -11.48 9.50
CA LEU A 20 17.90 -11.21 8.06
C LEU A 20 16.85 -10.14 7.73
N LEU A 21 16.09 -9.61 8.70
CA LEU A 21 15.07 -8.58 8.43
C LEU A 21 15.60 -7.36 7.65
N PRO A 22 16.77 -6.77 7.99
CA PRO A 22 17.29 -5.63 7.24
C PRO A 22 17.62 -5.99 5.79
N VAL A 23 18.17 -7.20 5.57
CA VAL A 23 18.50 -7.71 4.24
C VAL A 23 17.23 -7.90 3.42
N PHE A 24 16.21 -8.55 4.00
CA PHE A 24 14.92 -8.73 3.33
C PHE A 24 14.24 -7.40 3.01
N PHE A 25 14.32 -6.40 3.90
CA PHE A 25 13.78 -5.08 3.66
C PHE A 25 14.44 -4.42 2.45
N VAL A 26 15.78 -4.45 2.36
CA VAL A 26 16.52 -3.83 1.25
C VAL A 26 16.30 -4.60 -0.06
N VAL A 27 16.35 -5.93 -0.03
CA VAL A 27 16.10 -6.75 -1.23
C VAL A 27 14.71 -6.46 -1.79
N LEU A 28 13.68 -6.49 -0.94
CA LEU A 28 12.30 -6.22 -1.35
C LEU A 28 12.11 -4.76 -1.80
N LEU A 29 12.84 -3.79 -1.25
CA LEU A 29 12.78 -2.40 -1.71
C LEU A 29 13.24 -2.29 -3.18
N VAL A 30 14.29 -3.03 -3.54
CA VAL A 30 14.87 -2.98 -4.89
C VAL A 30 14.08 -3.84 -5.88
N THR A 31 13.62 -5.03 -5.48
CA THR A 31 12.99 -6.00 -6.38
C THR A 31 11.46 -6.04 -6.29
N GLY A 32 10.88 -5.54 -5.20
CA GLY A 32 9.48 -5.70 -4.86
C GLY A 32 8.54 -4.65 -5.44
N GLY A 33 9.03 -3.74 -6.28
CA GLY A 33 8.20 -2.75 -6.98
C GLY A 33 8.35 -1.29 -6.51
N PRO A 34 8.28 -0.94 -5.21
CA PRO A 34 8.14 0.44 -4.75
C PRO A 34 9.12 1.44 -5.37
N LEU A 35 10.40 1.07 -5.45
CA LEU A 35 11.45 1.93 -6.00
C LEU A 35 11.21 2.28 -7.49
N LEU A 36 10.65 1.35 -8.27
CA LEU A 36 10.40 1.51 -9.69
C LEU A 36 8.98 2.02 -9.99
N GLU A 37 8.03 1.75 -9.10
CA GLU A 37 6.62 2.10 -9.28
C GLU A 37 6.32 3.56 -8.88
N GLU A 38 6.81 4.00 -7.71
CA GLU A 38 6.44 5.31 -7.16
C GLU A 38 6.89 6.52 -8.02
N PRO A 39 8.03 6.50 -8.74
CA PRO A 39 8.35 7.56 -9.69
C PRO A 39 7.27 7.75 -10.77
N GLY A 40 6.66 6.67 -11.26
CA GLY A 40 5.57 6.74 -12.23
C GLY A 40 4.26 7.17 -11.57
N TRP A 41 3.88 6.52 -10.47
CA TRP A 41 2.58 6.77 -9.84
C TRP A 41 2.53 8.10 -9.11
N ARG A 42 3.48 8.37 -8.21
CA ARG A 42 3.48 9.55 -7.33
C ARG A 42 4.35 10.67 -7.90
N GLY A 43 5.38 10.34 -8.69
CA GLY A 43 6.21 11.34 -9.37
C GLY A 43 5.61 11.91 -10.64
N PHE A 44 4.79 11.14 -11.36
CA PHE A 44 4.22 11.58 -12.64
C PHE A 44 2.69 11.65 -12.65
N ALA A 45 2.00 10.56 -12.33
CA ALA A 45 0.54 10.47 -12.52
C ALA A 45 -0.24 11.28 -11.46
N LEU A 46 0.08 11.09 -10.17
CA LEU A 46 -0.64 11.70 -9.06
C LEU A 46 -0.68 13.23 -9.13
N PRO A 47 0.43 13.98 -9.36
CA PRO A 47 0.37 15.43 -9.39
C PRO A 47 -0.60 15.97 -10.46
N ARG A 48 -0.67 15.30 -11.62
CA ARG A 48 -1.58 15.64 -12.72
C ARG A 48 -3.04 15.33 -12.36
N LEU A 49 -3.28 14.19 -11.74
CA LEU A 49 -4.60 13.78 -11.28
C LEU A 49 -5.13 14.71 -10.18
N GLN A 50 -4.29 15.08 -9.22
CA GLN A 50 -4.65 16.02 -8.15
C GLN A 50 -4.93 17.43 -8.69
N LEU A 51 -4.14 17.89 -9.68
CA LEU A 51 -4.37 19.18 -10.32
C LEU A 51 -5.70 19.23 -11.08
N ARG A 52 -6.05 18.15 -11.79
CA ARG A 52 -7.25 18.10 -12.64
C ARG A 52 -8.53 17.80 -11.86
N TRP A 53 -8.49 16.87 -10.90
CA TRP A 53 -9.68 16.33 -10.24
C TRP A 53 -9.73 16.65 -8.74
N GLY A 54 -8.71 17.30 -8.21
CA GLY A 54 -8.55 17.53 -6.77
C GLY A 54 -7.89 16.34 -6.05
N PRO A 55 -7.44 16.54 -4.80
CA PRO A 55 -6.62 15.59 -4.08
C PRO A 55 -7.29 14.24 -3.87
N LEU A 56 -8.51 14.21 -3.33
CA LEU A 56 -9.21 12.95 -3.05
C LEU A 56 -9.54 12.19 -4.33
N VAL A 57 -10.24 12.81 -5.28
CA VAL A 57 -10.66 12.14 -6.52
C VAL A 57 -9.44 11.70 -7.34
N GLY A 58 -8.42 12.54 -7.44
CA GLY A 58 -7.16 12.18 -8.12
C GLY A 58 -6.48 10.96 -7.48
N THR A 59 -6.51 10.86 -6.15
CA THR A 59 -5.98 9.71 -5.41
C THR A 59 -6.79 8.45 -5.63
N LEU A 60 -8.14 8.55 -5.64
CA LEU A 60 -9.02 7.41 -5.88
C LEU A 60 -8.83 6.86 -7.31
N ILE A 61 -8.75 7.74 -8.31
CA ILE A 61 -8.45 7.35 -9.69
C ILE A 61 -7.10 6.62 -9.74
N LEU A 62 -6.06 7.19 -9.12
CA LEU A 62 -4.74 6.55 -9.08
C LEU A 62 -4.80 5.15 -8.45
N GLY A 63 -5.49 5.00 -7.32
CA GLY A 63 -5.62 3.71 -6.63
C GLY A 63 -6.32 2.65 -7.47
N VAL A 64 -7.36 3.02 -8.22
CA VAL A 64 -8.05 2.11 -9.15
C VAL A 64 -7.15 1.73 -10.32
N LEU A 65 -6.44 2.69 -10.91
CA LEU A 65 -5.50 2.42 -12.00
C LEU A 65 -4.36 1.52 -11.56
N TRP A 66 -3.82 1.76 -10.36
CA TRP A 66 -2.77 0.95 -9.76
C TRP A 66 -3.25 -0.48 -9.49
N ALA A 67 -4.47 -0.65 -8.95
CA ALA A 67 -5.08 -1.97 -8.79
C ALA A 67 -5.23 -2.71 -10.14
N GLY A 68 -5.69 -2.00 -11.18
CA GLY A 68 -5.81 -2.52 -12.53
C GLY A 68 -4.48 -2.93 -13.15
N TRP A 69 -3.40 -2.20 -12.86
CA TRP A 69 -2.06 -2.50 -13.33
C TRP A 69 -1.51 -3.84 -12.78
N HIS A 70 -1.98 -4.29 -11.62
CA HIS A 70 -1.60 -5.58 -11.04
C HIS A 70 -2.39 -6.78 -11.59
N VAL A 71 -3.42 -6.58 -12.42
CA VAL A 71 -4.22 -7.68 -12.98
C VAL A 71 -3.36 -8.75 -13.66
N PRO A 72 -2.35 -8.42 -14.49
CA PRO A 72 -1.48 -9.43 -15.09
C PRO A 72 -0.72 -10.28 -14.06
N GLN A 73 -0.41 -9.75 -12.87
CA GLN A 73 0.31 -10.49 -11.84
C GLN A 73 -0.53 -11.61 -11.23
N TYR A 74 -1.87 -11.51 -11.26
CA TYR A 74 -2.77 -12.59 -10.81
C TYR A 74 -2.66 -13.88 -11.65
N PHE A 75 -2.04 -13.84 -12.83
CA PHE A 75 -1.71 -15.05 -13.58
C PHE A 75 -0.51 -15.81 -13.02
N THR A 76 0.18 -15.26 -12.01
CA THR A 76 1.24 -15.96 -11.28
C THR A 76 0.65 -16.63 -10.02
N PRO A 77 0.98 -17.91 -9.74
CA PRO A 77 0.43 -18.62 -8.59
C PRO A 77 0.73 -17.95 -7.25
N VAL A 78 1.92 -17.36 -7.12
CA VAL A 78 2.37 -16.71 -5.88
C VAL A 78 1.55 -15.46 -5.60
N PHE A 79 1.42 -14.55 -6.56
CA PHE A 79 0.68 -13.31 -6.37
C PHE A 79 -0.81 -13.57 -6.13
N ALA A 80 -1.40 -14.49 -6.89
CA ALA A 80 -2.79 -14.88 -6.70
C ALA A 80 -3.02 -15.46 -5.30
N ALA A 81 -2.18 -16.40 -4.85
CA ALA A 81 -2.33 -17.01 -3.52
C ALA A 81 -2.25 -15.98 -2.39
N THR A 82 -1.32 -15.02 -2.49
CA THR A 82 -1.15 -13.97 -1.47
C THR A 82 -2.31 -12.96 -1.48
N ASN A 83 -2.86 -12.62 -2.65
CA ASN A 83 -3.84 -11.53 -2.80
C ASN A 83 -5.28 -12.03 -3.01
N GLY A 84 -5.66 -13.15 -2.40
CA GLY A 84 -7.06 -13.64 -2.38
C GLY A 84 -7.53 -14.38 -3.64
N GLY A 85 -6.62 -14.69 -4.55
CA GLY A 85 -6.85 -15.43 -5.79
C GLY A 85 -7.47 -14.59 -6.90
N LEU A 86 -7.42 -15.10 -8.13
CA LEU A 86 -8.15 -14.53 -9.27
C LEU A 86 -9.65 -14.89 -9.15
N THR A 87 -10.27 -14.40 -8.08
CA THR A 87 -11.68 -14.56 -7.75
C THR A 87 -12.28 -13.18 -7.55
N LEU A 88 -13.59 -13.03 -7.74
CA LEU A 88 -14.26 -11.75 -7.54
C LEU A 88 -14.02 -11.18 -6.12
N PRO A 89 -14.15 -11.96 -5.01
CA PRO A 89 -13.84 -11.45 -3.67
C PRO A 89 -12.37 -11.07 -3.49
N GLY A 90 -11.43 -11.87 -4.00
CA GLY A 90 -9.98 -11.60 -3.88
C GLY A 90 -9.60 -10.29 -4.56
N VAL A 91 -10.01 -10.13 -5.82
CA VAL A 91 -9.77 -8.91 -6.60
C VAL A 91 -10.44 -7.69 -5.95
N ALA A 92 -11.65 -7.84 -5.38
CA ALA A 92 -12.34 -6.76 -4.67
C ALA A 92 -11.58 -6.32 -3.41
N ILE A 93 -11.09 -7.28 -2.60
CA ILE A 93 -10.28 -6.99 -1.41
C ILE A 93 -9.00 -6.26 -1.81
N PHE A 94 -8.33 -6.72 -2.87
CA PHE A 94 -7.11 -6.09 -3.36
C PHE A 94 -7.36 -4.66 -3.86
N LEU A 95 -8.46 -4.43 -4.60
CA LEU A 95 -8.85 -3.09 -5.04
C LEU A 95 -9.05 -2.14 -3.85
N VAL A 96 -9.79 -2.58 -2.82
CA VAL A 96 -9.99 -1.79 -1.60
C VAL A 96 -8.66 -1.51 -0.90
N GLY A 97 -7.78 -2.51 -0.82
CA GLY A 97 -6.42 -2.34 -0.29
C GLY A 97 -5.62 -1.30 -1.06
N ALA A 98 -5.51 -1.44 -2.38
CA ALA A 98 -4.77 -0.55 -3.26
C ALA A 98 -5.24 0.91 -3.19
N VAL A 99 -6.56 1.13 -3.14
CA VAL A 99 -7.14 2.47 -2.94
C VAL A 99 -6.80 3.02 -1.56
N SER A 100 -6.92 2.20 -0.50
CA SER A 100 -6.60 2.60 0.87
C SER A 100 -5.12 2.97 1.02
N PHE A 101 -4.22 2.17 0.47
CA PHE A 101 -2.79 2.46 0.41
C PHE A 101 -2.51 3.74 -0.35
N SER A 102 -3.18 3.95 -1.49
CA SER A 102 -3.02 5.18 -2.28
C SER A 102 -3.40 6.43 -1.49
N VAL A 103 -4.45 6.38 -0.67
CA VAL A 103 -4.84 7.48 0.23
C VAL A 103 -3.75 7.76 1.26
N ILE A 104 -3.25 6.74 1.94
CA ILE A 104 -2.23 6.87 2.99
C ILE A 104 -0.92 7.43 2.40
N ILE A 105 -0.44 6.84 1.30
CA ILE A 105 0.78 7.26 0.61
C ILE A 105 0.63 8.70 0.12
N THR A 106 -0.50 9.04 -0.52
CA THR A 106 -0.74 10.39 -1.04
C THR A 106 -0.78 11.43 0.08
N TRP A 107 -1.43 11.13 1.20
CA TRP A 107 -1.49 12.04 2.34
C TRP A 107 -0.09 12.38 2.88
N ALA A 108 0.76 11.35 3.07
CA ALA A 108 2.14 11.53 3.52
C ALA A 108 3.00 12.23 2.47
N PHE A 109 2.87 11.85 1.20
CA PHE A 109 3.56 12.47 0.07
C PHE A 109 3.28 13.98 0.01
N ASN A 110 2.01 14.39 0.12
CA ASN A 110 1.65 15.79 0.10
C ASN A 110 2.18 16.55 1.33
N HIS A 111 2.05 15.97 2.54
CA HIS A 111 2.58 16.58 3.78
C HIS A 111 4.10 16.75 3.78
N THR A 112 4.80 15.92 3.03
CA THR A 112 6.26 15.95 2.92
C THR A 112 6.75 16.71 1.67
N LYS A 113 5.92 17.66 1.17
CA LYS A 113 6.23 18.51 0.01
C LYS A 113 6.56 17.70 -1.25
N ALA A 114 5.74 16.68 -1.52
CA ALA A 114 5.91 15.77 -2.66
C ALA A 114 7.21 14.94 -2.61
N SER A 115 7.62 14.48 -1.42
CA SER A 115 8.81 13.63 -1.25
C SER A 115 8.58 12.22 -1.80
N LEU A 116 9.22 11.90 -2.93
CA LEU A 116 9.17 10.56 -3.51
C LEU A 116 9.79 9.49 -2.59
N LEU A 117 10.83 9.86 -1.83
CA LEU A 117 11.44 8.93 -0.88
C LEU A 117 10.42 8.44 0.15
N ILE A 118 9.57 9.34 0.68
CA ILE A 118 8.54 8.97 1.65
C ILE A 118 7.48 8.06 1.03
N ALA A 119 7.09 8.32 -0.22
CA ALA A 119 6.16 7.44 -0.93
C ALA A 119 6.73 6.03 -1.10
N ILE A 120 8.00 5.93 -1.53
CA ILE A 120 8.73 4.67 -1.71
C ILE A 120 8.83 3.91 -0.38
N LEU A 121 9.22 4.59 0.70
CA LEU A 121 9.40 3.94 2.01
C LEU A 121 8.07 3.46 2.60
N ILE A 122 6.98 4.22 2.46
CA ILE A 122 5.66 3.79 2.95
C ILE A 122 5.16 2.58 2.15
N HIS A 123 5.25 2.63 0.82
CA HIS A 123 4.90 1.48 -0.02
C HIS A 123 5.76 0.26 0.34
N GLN A 124 7.07 0.45 0.55
CA GLN A 124 7.93 -0.63 1.01
C GLN A 124 7.54 -1.18 2.39
N CYS A 125 7.15 -0.34 3.35
CA CYS A 125 6.65 -0.80 4.64
C CYS A 125 5.38 -1.66 4.50
N ILE A 126 4.49 -1.32 3.56
CA ILE A 126 3.29 -2.11 3.26
C ILE A 126 3.70 -3.49 2.75
N ASN A 127 4.52 -3.56 1.69
CA ASN A 127 4.96 -4.83 1.08
C ASN A 127 5.75 -5.69 2.09
N PHE A 128 6.64 -5.04 2.85
CA PHE A 128 7.42 -5.71 3.88
C PHE A 128 6.52 -6.30 4.97
N SER A 129 5.50 -5.56 5.43
CA SER A 129 4.57 -6.06 6.45
C SER A 129 3.73 -7.26 5.98
N GLN A 130 3.38 -7.31 4.69
CA GLN A 130 2.68 -8.45 4.09
C GLN A 130 3.57 -9.70 4.05
N GLY A 131 4.81 -9.55 3.56
CA GLY A 131 5.80 -10.64 3.55
C GLY A 131 6.16 -11.13 4.97
N LEU A 132 6.26 -10.19 5.92
CA LEU A 132 6.56 -10.49 7.31
C LEU A 132 5.42 -11.24 8.00
N THR A 133 4.17 -10.89 7.71
CA THR A 133 2.99 -11.60 8.25
C THR A 133 3.03 -13.08 7.86
N THR A 134 3.39 -13.38 6.60
CA THR A 134 3.52 -14.77 6.13
C THR A 134 4.62 -15.55 6.88
N THR A 135 5.72 -14.87 7.23
CA THR A 135 6.86 -15.50 7.89
C THR A 135 6.66 -15.66 9.40
N ILE A 136 6.15 -14.62 10.07
CA ILE A 136 6.02 -14.58 11.54
C ILE A 136 4.70 -15.16 12.02
N LEU A 137 3.63 -15.04 11.24
CA LEU A 137 2.29 -15.53 11.56
C LEU A 137 1.78 -16.47 10.45
N PRO A 138 2.36 -17.66 10.26
CA PRO A 138 1.92 -18.62 9.25
C PRO A 138 0.41 -18.95 9.29
N GLY A 139 -0.21 -18.93 10.47
CA GLY A 139 -1.67 -19.11 10.63
C GLY A 139 -2.52 -17.95 10.11
N ALA A 140 -1.92 -16.80 9.79
CA ALA A 140 -2.54 -15.68 9.10
C ALA A 140 -2.07 -15.53 7.64
N LYS A 141 -1.30 -16.51 7.12
CA LYS A 141 -0.81 -16.50 5.74
C LYS A 141 -1.98 -16.33 4.76
N ASN A 142 -1.78 -15.52 3.73
CA ASN A 142 -2.74 -15.24 2.65
C ASN A 142 -4.07 -14.63 3.14
N ASN A 143 -4.16 -14.12 4.37
CA ASN A 143 -5.33 -13.39 4.82
C ASN A 143 -5.14 -11.89 4.69
N GLU A 144 -5.69 -11.34 3.62
CA GLU A 144 -5.64 -9.90 3.35
C GLU A 144 -6.82 -9.12 3.93
N VAL A 145 -7.92 -9.80 4.30
CA VAL A 145 -9.15 -9.13 4.79
C VAL A 145 -8.86 -8.30 6.04
N GLY A 146 -8.19 -8.91 7.02
CA GLY A 146 -7.88 -8.24 8.29
C GLY A 146 -6.97 -7.01 8.12
N PRO A 147 -5.79 -7.15 7.48
CA PRO A 147 -4.94 -6.02 7.13
C PRO A 147 -5.67 -4.94 6.32
N VAL A 148 -6.36 -5.29 5.23
CA VAL A 148 -7.05 -4.34 4.36
C VAL A 148 -8.11 -3.56 5.13
N PHE A 149 -8.87 -4.20 6.03
CA PHE A 149 -9.85 -3.51 6.87
C PHE A 149 -9.19 -2.41 7.73
N VAL A 150 -8.05 -2.72 8.36
CA VAL A 150 -7.31 -1.74 9.19
C VAL A 150 -6.82 -0.57 8.34
N PHE A 151 -6.25 -0.83 7.17
CA PHE A 151 -5.79 0.22 6.27
C PHE A 151 -6.94 1.04 5.67
N ALA A 152 -8.08 0.41 5.38
CA ALA A 152 -9.28 1.11 4.92
C ALA A 152 -9.83 2.05 5.99
N LEU A 153 -9.85 1.60 7.26
CA LEU A 153 -10.23 2.46 8.39
C LEU A 153 -9.25 3.63 8.56
N ALA A 154 -7.95 3.37 8.49
CA ALA A 154 -6.93 4.43 8.55
C ALA A 154 -7.08 5.44 7.40
N ALA A 155 -7.30 4.95 6.18
CA ALA A 155 -7.56 5.79 5.01
C ALA A 155 -8.83 6.63 5.20
N LEU A 156 -9.92 6.04 5.69
CA LEU A 156 -11.16 6.76 6.00
C LEU A 156 -10.93 7.87 7.03
N ILE A 157 -10.21 7.56 8.13
CA ILE A 157 -9.87 8.55 9.16
C ILE A 157 -9.06 9.70 8.56
N ILE A 158 -8.06 9.41 7.72
CA ILE A 158 -7.27 10.44 7.03
C ILE A 158 -8.14 11.30 6.12
N VAL A 159 -9.04 10.71 5.34
CA VAL A 159 -9.96 11.44 4.45
C VAL A 159 -10.86 12.37 5.27
N LEU A 160 -11.44 11.87 6.36
CA LEU A 160 -12.32 12.67 7.23
C LEU A 160 -11.54 13.79 7.94
N ALA A 161 -10.40 13.47 8.54
CA ALA A 161 -9.56 14.43 9.27
C ALA A 161 -9.04 15.55 8.36
N THR A 162 -8.74 15.24 7.10
CA THR A 162 -8.28 16.23 6.12
C THR A 162 -9.41 16.85 5.30
N ARG A 163 -10.68 16.46 5.55
CA ARG A 163 -11.85 16.86 4.75
C ARG A 163 -11.63 16.63 3.24
N GLY A 164 -10.98 15.53 2.90
CA GLY A 164 -10.61 15.15 1.53
C GLY A 164 -9.45 15.94 0.92
N ARG A 165 -8.80 16.85 1.65
CA ARG A 165 -7.65 17.61 1.11
C ARG A 165 -6.36 16.81 1.05
N LEU A 166 -6.22 15.77 1.88
CA LEU A 166 -5.04 14.89 1.93
C LEU A 166 -3.71 15.65 2.05
N GLY A 167 -3.68 16.83 2.69
CA GLY A 167 -2.48 17.67 2.81
C GLY A 167 -2.01 18.35 1.53
N TYR A 168 -2.81 18.30 0.45
CA TYR A 168 -2.44 18.90 -0.83
C TYR A 168 -2.49 20.43 -0.78
N THR A 169 -1.38 21.05 -1.17
CA THR A 169 -1.24 22.48 -1.39
C THR A 169 -1.11 22.73 -2.88
N ARG A 170 -1.91 23.63 -3.45
CA ARG A 170 -1.81 23.89 -4.90
C ARG A 170 -0.48 24.59 -5.21
N PRO A 171 0.15 24.31 -6.36
CA PRO A 171 1.40 24.99 -6.76
C PRO A 171 1.31 26.53 -6.78
N ALA A 172 0.13 27.09 -7.04
CA ALA A 172 -0.07 28.54 -6.99
C ALA A 172 -0.06 29.14 -5.57
N GLU A 173 -0.26 28.31 -4.53
CA GLU A 173 -0.25 28.72 -3.13
C GLU A 173 1.13 28.57 -2.48
N SER A 174 2.08 27.84 -3.09
CA SER A 174 3.41 27.60 -2.51
C SER A 174 4.44 28.70 -2.78
N ILE A 175 4.05 29.77 -3.49
CA ILE A 175 4.90 30.93 -3.85
C ILE A 175 4.59 32.14 -2.94
N ARG A 176 3.64 32.01 -2.02
CA ARG A 176 3.34 33.00 -0.96
C ARG A 176 3.87 32.51 0.37
#